data_AF-A0A2P2JLK6-F1
#
_entry.id   AF-A0A2P2JLK6-F1
#
_cell.length_a   1.000
_cell.length_b   1.000
_cell.length_c   1.000
_cell.angle_alpha   90.00
_cell.angle_beta   90.00
_cell.angle_gamma   90.00
#
_symmetry.space_group_name_H-M   'P 1'
#
loop_
_entity.id
_entity.type
_entity.pdbx_description
1 polymer ?
#
loop_
_entity_poly.entity_id
_entity_poly.type
_entity_poly.pdbx_seq_one_letter_code
_entity_poly.pdbx_strand_id
1 'polypeptide(L)'
;MLFYALLIHRTLVLSLGDQTVADKVANVLTSLPFIALGIQAPRKNLSTKLYANSLIGVGVASSLYHASQGKVKKYLRWFDYTMIATTTVCLSRALRSENPKLLMAASAVLLPIQPLMVSAVHTGMMEMAFAKRALKDPELRMAHNVHKMSSLLGGVLFIADDIFPSTPFLHAGWHLAAAIGVGTCNKLLE
;
A
#
# COMPACT_ATOMS: atom_id res chain seq x y z
N MET A 1 10.29 -3.66 10.53
CA MET A 1 10.46 -3.11 11.89
C MET A 1 10.70 -1.60 11.93
N LEU A 2 11.20 -0.93 10.87
CA LEU A 2 11.25 0.54 10.80
C LEU A 2 9.89 1.26 10.65
N PHE A 3 8.82 0.54 10.31
CA PHE A 3 7.49 1.11 10.04
C PHE A 3 6.71 1.58 11.29
N TYR A 4 7.10 1.16 12.51
CA TYR A 4 6.25 1.34 13.70
C TYR A 4 6.35 2.73 14.34
N ALA A 5 7.50 3.41 14.21
CA ALA A 5 7.73 4.71 14.85
C ALA A 5 7.19 5.91 14.05
N LEU A 6 7.16 5.85 12.70
CA LEU A 6 6.67 6.97 11.87
C LEU A 6 5.14 6.97 11.67
N LEU A 7 4.49 5.81 11.77
CA LEU A 7 3.06 5.66 11.53
C LEU A 7 2.18 6.48 12.50
N ILE A 8 2.58 6.61 13.76
CA ILE A 8 1.83 7.36 14.78
C ILE A 8 1.90 8.88 14.54
N HIS A 9 3.03 9.38 14.02
CA HIS A 9 3.25 10.82 13.80
C HIS A 9 2.40 11.39 12.64
N ARG A 10 2.13 10.59 11.59
CA ARG A 10 1.45 11.04 10.37
C ARG A 10 -0.07 11.30 10.52
N THR A 11 -0.67 10.79 11.59
CA THR A 11 -2.09 11.04 11.90
C THR A 11 -2.38 12.50 12.27
N LEU A 12 -1.38 13.22 12.79
CA LEU A 12 -1.51 14.57 13.34
C LEU A 12 -0.95 15.68 12.43
N VAL A 13 -0.05 15.37 11.50
CA VAL A 13 0.61 16.38 10.64
C VAL A 13 -0.07 16.43 9.26
N LEU A 14 -0.35 17.65 8.76
CA LEU A 14 -0.81 17.88 7.39
C LEU A 14 0.25 17.37 6.41
N SER A 15 -0.15 16.57 5.41
CA SER A 15 0.79 16.07 4.40
C SER A 15 1.50 17.23 3.70
N LEU A 16 2.82 17.20 3.77
CA LEU A 16 3.71 18.20 3.18
C LEU A 16 4.05 17.87 1.72
N GLY A 17 3.64 16.71 1.20
CA GLY A 17 3.95 16.23 -0.15
C GLY A 17 3.13 16.85 -1.30
N ASP A 18 2.22 17.80 -1.03
CA ASP A 18 1.38 18.46 -2.05
C ASP A 18 1.54 20.00 -2.03
N GLN A 19 2.77 20.47 -1.82
CA GLN A 19 3.06 21.91 -1.70
C GLN A 19 2.87 22.65 -3.01
N THR A 20 3.32 22.07 -4.13
CA THR A 20 3.22 22.69 -5.45
C THR A 20 2.17 22.00 -6.33
N VAL A 21 1.75 22.68 -7.41
CA VAL A 21 0.90 22.06 -8.45
C VAL A 21 1.63 20.88 -9.10
N ALA A 22 2.95 21.00 -9.29
CA ALA A 22 3.76 19.93 -9.86
C ALA A 22 3.78 18.68 -8.95
N ASP A 23 3.90 18.86 -7.63
CA ASP A 23 3.85 17.74 -6.68
C ASP A 23 2.50 17.03 -6.73
N LYS A 24 1.39 17.78 -6.75
CA LYS A 24 0.04 17.21 -6.87
C LYS A 24 -0.11 16.40 -8.15
N VAL A 25 0.32 16.95 -9.28
CA VAL A 25 0.26 16.25 -10.58
C VAL A 25 1.11 14.97 -10.52
N ALA A 26 2.34 15.05 -10.00
CA ALA A 26 3.21 13.90 -9.85
C ALA A 26 2.60 12.82 -8.94
N ASN A 27 2.03 13.21 -7.80
CA ASN A 27 1.40 12.28 -6.87
C ASN A 27 0.19 11.59 -7.53
N VAL A 28 -0.68 12.32 -8.21
CA VAL A 28 -1.82 11.73 -8.94
C VAL A 28 -1.34 10.76 -10.04
N LEU A 29 -0.37 11.16 -10.86
CA LEU A 29 0.15 10.30 -11.93
C LEU A 29 0.78 9.02 -11.38
N THR A 30 1.51 9.13 -10.27
CA THR A 30 2.16 7.99 -9.61
C THR A 30 1.20 7.11 -8.82
N SER A 31 -0.06 7.53 -8.60
CA SER A 31 -1.14 6.69 -8.07
C SER A 31 -1.82 5.81 -9.13
N LEU A 32 -1.78 6.20 -10.41
CA LEU A 32 -2.41 5.45 -11.51
C LEU A 32 -1.89 4.01 -11.71
N PRO A 33 -0.58 3.71 -11.50
CA PRO A 33 -0.08 2.35 -11.55
C PRO A 33 -0.86 1.36 -10.67
N PHE A 34 -1.35 1.76 -9.50
CA PHE A 34 -2.15 0.87 -8.65
C PHE A 34 -3.47 0.44 -9.34
N ILE A 35 -4.08 1.33 -10.13
CA ILE A 35 -5.27 0.99 -10.94
C ILE A 35 -4.91 -0.06 -11.98
N ALA A 36 -3.83 0.18 -12.74
CA ALA A 36 -3.37 -0.75 -13.77
C ALA A 36 -3.03 -2.13 -13.18
N LEU A 37 -2.32 -2.16 -12.05
CA LEU A 37 -1.97 -3.39 -11.34
C LEU A 37 -3.20 -4.15 -10.83
N GLY A 38 -4.23 -3.44 -10.35
CA GLY A 38 -5.49 -4.07 -9.93
C GLY A 38 -6.35 -4.58 -11.09
N ILE A 39 -6.24 -3.99 -12.28
CA ILE A 39 -6.84 -4.52 -13.52
C ILE A 39 -6.13 -5.82 -13.93
N GLN A 40 -4.80 -5.84 -13.86
CA GLN A 40 -3.95 -6.96 -14.26
C GLN A 40 -3.86 -8.09 -13.20
N ALA A 41 -4.29 -7.84 -11.96
CA ALA A 41 -4.20 -8.80 -10.87
C ALA A 41 -5.04 -10.08 -11.14
N PRO A 42 -4.59 -11.27 -10.69
CA PRO A 42 -5.34 -12.51 -10.86
C PRO A 42 -6.76 -12.45 -10.28
N ARG A 43 -7.75 -13.00 -11.00
CA ARG A 43 -9.18 -12.99 -10.61
C ARG A 43 -9.79 -14.40 -10.47
N LYS A 44 -8.98 -15.35 -10.03
CA LYS A 44 -9.31 -16.79 -9.96
C LYS A 44 -10.44 -17.13 -8.99
N ASN A 45 -10.58 -16.40 -7.88
CA ASN A 45 -11.62 -16.63 -6.87
C ASN A 45 -12.08 -15.31 -6.21
N LEU A 46 -13.02 -15.39 -5.27
CA LEU A 46 -13.54 -14.21 -4.57
C LEU A 46 -12.44 -13.43 -3.84
N SER A 47 -11.53 -14.10 -3.13
CA SER A 47 -10.45 -13.42 -2.39
C SER A 47 -9.51 -12.66 -3.32
N THR A 48 -9.11 -13.26 -4.44
CA THR A 48 -8.25 -12.60 -5.43
C THR A 48 -8.98 -11.46 -6.16
N LYS A 49 -10.29 -11.60 -6.41
CA LYS A 49 -11.13 -10.53 -6.96
C LYS A 49 -11.27 -9.34 -6.00
N LEU A 50 -11.45 -9.61 -4.71
CA LEU A 50 -11.50 -8.56 -3.68
C LEU A 50 -10.17 -7.82 -3.60
N TYR A 51 -9.03 -8.54 -3.61
CA TYR A 51 -7.71 -7.94 -3.69
C TYR A 51 -7.55 -7.04 -4.94
N ALA A 52 -7.83 -7.58 -6.12
CA ALA A 52 -7.74 -6.84 -7.38
C ALA A 52 -8.56 -5.53 -7.36
N ASN A 53 -9.81 -5.60 -6.90
CA ASN A 53 -10.69 -4.43 -6.80
C ASN A 53 -10.24 -3.46 -5.71
N SER A 54 -9.75 -3.95 -4.57
CA SER A 54 -9.23 -3.09 -3.50
C SER A 54 -8.00 -2.31 -3.97
N LEU A 55 -7.14 -2.93 -4.79
CA LEU A 55 -5.95 -2.30 -5.36
C LEU A 55 -6.32 -1.19 -6.36
N ILE A 56 -7.37 -1.39 -7.17
CA ILE A 56 -7.95 -0.31 -7.98
C ILE A 56 -8.43 0.83 -7.07
N GLY A 57 -9.11 0.48 -5.98
CA GLY A 57 -9.59 1.44 -5.00
C GLY A 57 -8.47 2.26 -4.34
N VAL A 58 -7.27 1.69 -4.12
CA VAL A 58 -6.09 2.45 -3.66
C VAL A 58 -5.71 3.52 -4.67
N GLY A 59 -5.57 3.16 -5.95
CA GLY A 59 -5.22 4.13 -6.98
C GLY A 59 -6.25 5.27 -7.11
N VAL A 60 -7.54 4.94 -7.02
CA VAL A 60 -8.63 5.93 -7.03
C VAL A 60 -8.60 6.81 -5.77
N ALA A 61 -8.50 6.21 -4.58
CA ALA A 61 -8.51 6.94 -3.31
C ALA A 61 -7.32 7.90 -3.18
N SER A 62 -6.12 7.41 -3.51
CA SER A 62 -4.90 8.20 -3.54
C SER A 62 -5.00 9.36 -4.55
N SER A 63 -5.51 9.10 -5.77
CA SER A 63 -5.71 10.16 -6.77
C SER A 63 -6.68 11.24 -6.27
N LEU A 64 -7.81 10.85 -5.68
CA LEU A 64 -8.78 11.79 -5.09
C LEU A 64 -8.14 12.61 -3.96
N TYR A 65 -7.36 11.95 -3.10
CA TYR A 65 -6.67 12.60 -2.00
C TYR A 65 -5.71 13.70 -2.50
N HIS A 66 -4.82 13.38 -3.43
CA HIS A 66 -3.83 14.33 -3.95
C HIS A 66 -4.43 15.42 -4.85
N ALA A 67 -5.52 15.12 -5.56
CA ALA A 67 -6.26 16.11 -6.33
C ALA A 67 -7.05 17.09 -5.44
N SER A 68 -7.34 16.72 -4.19
CA SER A 68 -8.19 17.51 -3.29
C SER A 68 -7.47 18.63 -2.53
N GLN A 69 -8.26 19.58 -2.02
CA GLN A 69 -7.78 20.73 -1.25
C GLN A 69 -8.73 21.06 -0.09
N GLY A 70 -8.28 21.87 0.87
CA GLY A 70 -9.11 22.32 1.99
C GLY A 70 -9.56 21.19 2.93
N LYS A 71 -10.75 21.33 3.52
CA LYS A 71 -11.23 20.42 4.58
C LYS A 71 -11.51 18.98 4.10
N VAL A 72 -11.93 18.80 2.85
CA VAL A 72 -12.25 17.47 2.28
C VAL A 72 -10.99 16.59 2.21
N LYS A 73 -9.81 17.20 2.06
CA LYS A 73 -8.52 16.51 1.98
C LYS A 73 -8.23 15.64 3.20
N LYS A 74 -8.67 16.04 4.40
CA LYS A 74 -8.51 15.23 5.62
C LYS A 74 -9.28 13.92 5.54
N TYR A 75 -10.50 13.96 5.02
CA TYR A 75 -11.35 12.78 4.87
C TYR A 75 -10.85 11.87 3.75
N LEU A 76 -10.42 12.46 2.62
CA LEU A 76 -9.85 11.70 1.52
C LEU A 76 -8.50 11.05 1.89
N ARG A 77 -7.69 11.69 2.74
CA ARG A 77 -6.49 11.06 3.33
C ARG A 77 -6.83 9.84 4.17
N TRP A 78 -7.84 9.97 5.03
CA TRP A 78 -8.31 8.85 5.84
C TRP A 78 -8.82 7.71 4.94
N PHE A 79 -9.57 8.05 3.90
CA PHE A 79 -10.08 7.08 2.93
C PHE A 79 -8.93 6.36 2.20
N ASP A 80 -7.91 7.10 1.75
CA ASP A 80 -6.72 6.54 1.10
C ASP A 80 -5.98 5.53 2.00
N TYR A 81 -5.65 5.91 3.24
CA TYR A 81 -5.03 4.98 4.18
C TYR A 81 -5.92 3.78 4.51
N THR A 82 -7.23 3.97 4.59
CA THR A 82 -8.17 2.88 4.81
C THR A 82 -8.21 1.93 3.61
N MET A 83 -8.09 2.44 2.38
CA MET A 83 -8.02 1.62 1.17
C MET A 83 -6.71 0.86 1.05
N ILE A 84 -5.58 1.45 1.42
CA ILE A 84 -4.29 0.75 1.53
C ILE A 84 -4.44 -0.42 2.52
N ALA A 85 -4.97 -0.15 3.71
CA ALA A 85 -5.19 -1.16 4.73
C ALA A 85 -6.13 -2.28 4.25
N THR A 86 -7.25 -1.92 3.62
CA THR A 86 -8.20 -2.87 3.03
C THR A 86 -7.50 -3.77 2.01
N THR A 87 -6.64 -3.20 1.17
CA THR A 87 -5.89 -3.96 0.16
C THR A 87 -4.93 -4.96 0.80
N THR A 88 -4.23 -4.60 1.86
CA THR A 88 -3.35 -5.54 2.59
C THR A 88 -4.14 -6.68 3.24
N VAL A 89 -5.32 -6.39 3.80
CA VAL A 89 -6.24 -7.39 4.36
C VAL A 89 -6.70 -8.34 3.26
N CYS A 90 -7.15 -7.82 2.11
CA CYS A 90 -7.57 -8.62 0.98
C CYS A 90 -6.44 -9.48 0.40
N LEU A 91 -5.23 -8.93 0.26
CA LEU A 91 -4.06 -9.67 -0.22
C LEU A 91 -3.70 -10.82 0.71
N SER A 92 -3.61 -10.57 2.02
CA SER A 92 -3.29 -11.62 2.99
C SER A 92 -4.33 -12.74 3.00
N ARG A 93 -5.61 -12.42 2.76
CA ARG A 93 -6.70 -13.39 2.60
C ARG A 93 -6.58 -14.16 1.30
N ALA A 94 -6.14 -13.53 0.22
CA ALA A 94 -5.92 -14.19 -1.05
C ALA A 94 -4.72 -15.15 -1.02
N LEU A 95 -3.70 -14.85 -0.21
CA LEU A 95 -2.48 -15.67 -0.08
C LEU A 95 -2.63 -16.89 0.83
N ARG A 96 -3.66 -16.95 1.68
CA ARG A 96 -3.83 -18.00 2.69
C ARG A 96 -5.16 -18.72 2.53
N SER A 97 -5.12 -20.05 2.57
CA SER A 97 -6.31 -20.88 2.78
C SER A 97 -6.87 -20.75 4.20
N GLU A 98 -6.03 -20.43 5.19
CA GLU A 98 -6.38 -20.41 6.62
C GLU A 98 -6.00 -19.09 7.31
N ASN A 99 -6.61 -17.98 6.91
CA ASN A 99 -6.58 -16.81 7.80
C ASN A 99 -7.51 -17.06 9.00
N PRO A 100 -7.06 -16.85 10.25
CA PRO A 100 -7.94 -17.00 11.40
C PRO A 100 -9.10 -16.02 11.25
N LYS A 101 -10.34 -16.53 11.22
CA LYS A 101 -11.57 -15.72 11.05
C LYS A 101 -11.61 -14.55 12.04
N LEU A 102 -11.08 -14.76 13.24
CA LEU A 102 -10.93 -13.74 14.27
C LEU A 102 -10.04 -12.57 13.83
N LEU A 103 -8.88 -12.82 13.20
CA LEU A 103 -8.00 -11.75 12.71
C LEU A 103 -8.69 -10.94 11.62
N MET A 104 -9.40 -11.60 10.71
CA MET A 104 -10.15 -10.91 9.66
C MET A 104 -11.27 -10.04 10.24
N ALA A 105 -11.99 -10.56 11.24
CA ALA A 105 -13.04 -9.81 11.94
C ALA A 105 -12.47 -8.62 12.72
N ALA A 106 -11.40 -8.84 13.50
CA ALA A 106 -10.71 -7.79 14.23
C ALA A 106 -10.19 -6.70 13.29
N SER A 107 -9.61 -7.10 12.15
CA SER A 107 -9.12 -6.15 11.14
C SER A 107 -10.24 -5.37 10.48
N ALA A 108 -11.40 -5.98 10.23
CA ALA A 108 -12.58 -5.28 9.73
C ALA A 108 -13.08 -4.20 10.71
N VAL A 109 -13.05 -4.49 12.02
CA VAL A 109 -13.44 -3.53 13.08
C VAL A 109 -12.40 -2.42 13.24
N LEU A 110 -11.11 -2.75 13.17
CA LEU A 110 -10.02 -1.81 13.38
C LEU A 110 -9.67 -0.98 12.14
N LEU A 111 -10.06 -1.43 10.94
CA LEU A 111 -9.79 -0.74 9.67
C LEU A 111 -10.10 0.76 9.70
N PRO A 112 -11.30 1.23 10.13
CA PRO A 112 -11.61 2.66 10.14
C PRO A 112 -10.92 3.44 11.28
N ILE A 113 -10.40 2.75 12.30
CA ILE A 113 -9.85 3.36 13.53
C ILE A 113 -8.32 3.46 13.47
N GLN A 114 -7.66 2.37 13.06
CA GLN A 114 -6.20 2.24 12.99
C GLN A 114 -5.77 1.54 11.68
N PRO A 115 -6.05 2.12 10.51
CA PRO A 115 -5.76 1.50 9.21
C PRO A 115 -4.27 1.17 9.05
N LEU A 116 -3.42 2.02 9.61
CA LEU A 116 -1.97 1.90 9.61
C LEU A 116 -1.47 0.65 10.38
N MET A 117 -2.02 0.38 11.56
CA MET A 117 -1.69 -0.83 12.33
C MET A 117 -2.17 -2.10 11.62
N VAL A 118 -3.39 -2.07 11.08
CA VAL A 118 -3.93 -3.17 10.27
C VAL A 118 -3.01 -3.46 9.07
N SER A 119 -2.60 -2.43 8.35
CA SER A 119 -1.69 -2.55 7.22
C SER A 119 -0.37 -3.20 7.61
N ALA A 120 0.22 -2.79 8.73
CA ALA A 120 1.51 -3.31 9.20
C ALA A 120 1.44 -4.82 9.49
N VAL A 121 0.38 -5.27 10.19
CA VAL A 121 0.17 -6.69 10.51
C VAL A 121 0.02 -7.52 9.23
N HIS A 122 -0.88 -7.10 8.34
CA HIS A 122 -1.18 -7.86 7.13
C HIS A 122 -0.03 -7.85 6.12
N THR A 123 0.74 -6.75 6.04
CA THR A 123 1.96 -6.68 5.23
C THR A 123 3.04 -7.61 5.78
N GLY A 124 3.28 -7.60 7.10
CA GLY A 124 4.25 -8.52 7.71
C GLY A 124 3.92 -10.00 7.47
N MET A 125 2.62 -10.34 7.49
CA MET A 125 2.16 -11.68 7.13
C MET A 125 2.40 -12.01 5.65
N MET A 126 2.13 -11.07 4.74
CA MET A 126 2.38 -11.23 3.31
C MET A 126 3.87 -11.43 3.03
N GLU A 127 4.74 -10.63 3.65
CA GLU A 127 6.21 -10.74 3.52
C GLU A 127 6.71 -12.11 3.97
N MET A 128 6.23 -12.62 5.11
CA MET A 128 6.55 -13.98 5.57
C MET A 128 6.10 -15.04 4.55
N ALA A 129 4.91 -14.88 3.97
CA ALA A 129 4.40 -15.78 2.94
C ALA A 129 5.24 -15.72 1.66
N PHE A 130 5.63 -14.53 1.21
CA PHE A 130 6.47 -14.32 0.04
C PHE A 130 7.84 -14.97 0.25
N ALA A 131 8.52 -14.66 1.35
CA ALA A 131 9.82 -15.23 1.68
C ALA A 131 9.78 -16.76 1.74
N LYS A 132 8.78 -17.34 2.42
CA LYS A 132 8.62 -18.80 2.51
C LYS A 132 8.40 -19.45 1.14
N ARG A 133 7.64 -18.82 0.25
CA ARG A 133 7.42 -19.34 -1.11
C ARG A 133 8.65 -19.18 -2.00
N ALA A 134 9.30 -18.03 -1.98
CA ALA A 134 10.51 -17.76 -2.78
C ALA A 134 11.70 -18.68 -2.41
N LEU A 135 11.74 -19.19 -1.18
CA LEU A 135 12.72 -20.22 -0.79
C LEU A 135 12.47 -21.57 -1.50
N LYS A 136 11.20 -21.92 -1.69
CA LYS A 136 10.77 -23.20 -2.29
C LYS A 136 10.67 -23.17 -3.80
N ASP A 137 10.30 -22.01 -4.36
CA ASP A 137 10.03 -21.81 -5.77
C ASP A 137 11.05 -20.83 -6.37
N PRO A 138 11.99 -21.31 -7.20
CA PRO A 138 12.99 -20.48 -7.86
C PRO A 138 12.38 -19.36 -8.74
N GLU A 139 11.20 -19.56 -9.33
CA GLU A 139 10.57 -18.56 -10.20
C GLU A 139 10.13 -17.31 -9.42
N LEU A 140 9.86 -17.46 -8.12
CA LEU A 140 9.46 -16.37 -7.23
C LEU A 140 10.63 -15.57 -6.65
N ARG A 141 11.88 -16.05 -6.80
CA ARG A 141 13.05 -15.39 -6.19
C ARG A 141 13.31 -14.00 -6.75
N MET A 142 13.21 -13.85 -8.07
CA MET A 142 13.40 -12.55 -8.72
C MET A 142 12.31 -11.57 -8.28
N ALA A 143 11.05 -12.00 -8.30
CA ALA A 143 9.92 -11.20 -7.84
C ALA A 143 10.09 -10.77 -6.37
N HIS A 144 10.54 -11.68 -5.49
CA HIS A 144 10.80 -11.38 -4.09
C HIS A 144 11.99 -10.41 -3.89
N ASN A 145 13.03 -10.49 -4.73
CA ASN A 145 14.15 -9.55 -4.67
C ASN A 145 13.72 -8.14 -5.08
N VAL A 146 12.97 -8.02 -6.18
CA VAL A 146 12.37 -6.74 -6.60
C VAL A 146 11.45 -6.20 -5.51
N HIS A 147 10.61 -7.06 -4.91
CA HIS A 147 9.75 -6.70 -3.79
C HIS A 147 10.56 -6.07 -2.65
N LYS A 148 11.56 -6.79 -2.10
CA LYS A 148 12.39 -6.28 -1.01
C LYS A 148 13.08 -4.96 -1.33
N MET A 149 13.67 -4.83 -2.52
CA MET A 149 14.37 -3.61 -2.92
C MET A 149 13.41 -2.43 -3.02
N SER A 150 12.24 -2.66 -3.62
CA SER A 150 11.19 -1.65 -3.74
C SER A 150 10.57 -1.28 -2.39
N SER A 151 10.34 -2.24 -1.49
CA SER A 151 9.87 -2.02 -0.12
C SER A 151 10.90 -1.23 0.70
N LEU A 152 12.20 -1.54 0.55
CA LEU A 152 13.28 -0.79 1.21
C LEU A 152 13.34 0.65 0.70
N LEU A 153 13.38 0.85 -0.63
CA LEU A 153 13.39 2.17 -1.24
C LEU A 153 12.14 2.97 -0.87
N GLY A 154 10.97 2.36 -0.94
CA GLY A 154 9.70 2.97 -0.55
C GLY A 154 9.70 3.37 0.93
N GLY A 155 10.22 2.51 1.81
CA GLY A 155 10.38 2.85 3.23
C GLY A 155 11.32 4.03 3.46
N VAL A 156 12.45 4.09 2.76
CA VAL A 156 13.39 5.23 2.83
C VAL A 156 12.73 6.51 2.33
N LEU A 157 12.04 6.48 1.19
CA LEU A 157 11.36 7.64 0.62
C LEU A 157 10.22 8.14 1.51
N PHE A 158 9.46 7.22 2.12
CA PHE A 158 8.42 7.56 3.09
C PHE A 158 9.00 8.28 4.32
N ILE A 159 10.13 7.80 4.85
CA ILE A 159 10.83 8.45 5.97
C ILE A 159 11.40 9.81 5.54
N ALA A 160 12.00 9.88 4.36
CA ALA A 160 12.57 11.11 3.84
C ALA A 160 11.50 12.19 3.60
N ASP A 161 10.30 11.82 3.15
CA ASP A 161 9.16 12.73 2.96
C ASP A 161 8.75 13.42 4.28
N ASP A 162 8.85 12.68 5.40
CA ASP A 162 8.55 13.23 6.73
C ASP A 162 9.72 14.09 7.29
N ILE A 163 10.98 13.72 7.03
CA ILE A 163 12.17 14.44 7.54
C ILE A 163 12.48 15.69 6.71
N PHE A 164 12.30 15.63 5.38
CA PHE A 164 12.66 16.67 4.42
C PHE A 164 11.43 17.14 3.62
N PRO A 165 10.43 17.75 4.28
CA PRO A 165 9.14 18.05 3.69
C PRO A 165 9.17 19.07 2.55
N SER A 166 10.25 19.85 2.43
CA SER A 166 10.45 20.82 1.34
C SER A 166 11.07 20.20 0.09
N THR A 167 11.50 18.93 0.14
CA THR A 167 12.08 18.25 -1.02
C THR A 167 10.95 17.77 -1.92
N PRO A 168 10.86 18.26 -3.18
CA PRO A 168 9.76 17.91 -4.06
C PRO A 168 9.82 16.44 -4.47
N PHE A 169 8.67 15.89 -4.86
CA PHE A 169 8.52 14.55 -5.44
C PHE A 169 8.92 13.32 -4.59
N LEU A 170 9.32 13.47 -3.32
CA LEU A 170 9.62 12.32 -2.45
C LEU A 170 8.43 11.37 -2.31
N HIS A 171 7.25 11.95 -2.10
CA HIS A 171 5.99 11.22 -2.03
C HIS A 171 5.65 10.46 -3.33
N ALA A 172 5.83 11.10 -4.49
CA ALA A 172 5.65 10.47 -5.80
C ALA A 172 6.65 9.33 -6.02
N GLY A 173 7.90 9.49 -5.57
CA GLY A 173 8.89 8.42 -5.56
C GLY A 173 8.46 7.23 -4.70
N TRP A 174 7.90 7.50 -3.51
CA TRP A 174 7.34 6.47 -2.64
C TRP A 174 6.20 5.70 -3.33
N HIS A 175 5.27 6.40 -4.01
CA HIS A 175 4.21 5.77 -4.81
C HIS A 175 4.77 4.80 -5.86
N LEU A 176 5.79 5.23 -6.63
CA LEU A 176 6.39 4.38 -7.67
C LEU A 176 7.06 3.14 -7.08
N ALA A 177 7.84 3.31 -6.02
CA ALA A 177 8.48 2.18 -5.33
C ALA A 177 7.42 1.20 -4.78
N ALA A 178 6.36 1.72 -4.16
CA ALA A 178 5.26 0.91 -3.66
C ALA A 178 4.51 0.18 -4.79
N ALA A 179 4.25 0.84 -5.93
CA ALA A 179 3.60 0.22 -7.08
C ALA A 179 4.44 -0.94 -7.65
N ILE A 180 5.75 -0.76 -7.79
CA ILE A 180 6.67 -1.84 -8.22
C ILE A 180 6.59 -3.02 -7.23
N GLY A 181 6.67 -2.74 -5.93
CA GLY A 181 6.60 -3.77 -4.88
C GLY A 181 5.28 -4.53 -4.89
N VAL A 182 4.14 -3.82 -4.95
CA VAL A 182 2.81 -4.44 -5.00
C VAL A 182 2.62 -5.23 -6.30
N GLY A 183 3.17 -4.77 -7.43
CA GLY A 183 3.11 -5.52 -8.69
C GLY A 183 3.70 -6.92 -8.58
N THR A 184 4.77 -7.09 -7.80
CA THR A 184 5.35 -8.42 -7.54
C THR A 184 4.43 -9.34 -6.72
N CYS A 185 3.51 -8.78 -5.92
CA CYS A 185 2.54 -9.57 -5.16
C CYS A 185 1.48 -10.23 -6.06
N ASN A 186 1.23 -9.71 -7.27
CA ASN A 186 0.36 -10.38 -8.24
C ASN A 186 0.92 -11.75 -8.64
N LYS A 187 2.25 -11.86 -8.76
CA LYS A 187 2.95 -13.11 -9.06
C LYS A 187 2.77 -14.16 -7.95
N LEU A 188 2.55 -13.74 -6.71
CA LEU A 188 2.19 -14.66 -5.63
C LEU A 188 0.76 -15.23 -5.77
N LEU A 189 -0.12 -14.58 -6.52
CA LEU A 189 -1.50 -15.04 -6.70
C LEU A 189 -1.69 -15.87 -7.97
N GLU A 190 -0.63 -15.99 -8.78
CA GLU A 190 -0.50 -16.99 -9.83
C GLU A 190 -0.27 -18.38 -9.24
#